data_AF-A0A1H6C4T6-F1
#
_entry.id   AF-A0A1H6C4T6-F1
#
_cell.length_a   1.000
_cell.length_b   1.000
_cell.length_c   1.000
_cell.angle_alpha   90.00
_cell.angle_beta   90.00
_cell.angle_gamma   90.00
#
_symmetry.space_group_name_H-M   'P 1'
#
loop_
_entity.id
_entity.type
_entity.pdbx_description
1 polymer ?
#
loop_
_entity_poly.entity_id
_entity_poly.type
_entity_poly.pdbx_seq_one_letter_code
_entity_poly.pdbx_strand_id
1 'polypeptide(L)'
;MKIIWPIVLCSFSVLASAPDPEDYPALFEYKWLPPSMSSLTDSERQVVEYGKSLLTHTYKYLGQNAEVPYSGNKLSCTSCHLSEGTKPNAGPFIAVSKKYAGEGLYSSRTDEYRTLPIRINGCFQRSMNGSALPQESAEMQAMVAYMEWLATGLQVEDWKSVPSLGMGPDLELLSRAASPNRGAEVYKDECETCHGENGEGRWDADEQKYRYPALWGPNSFNNGAGMNRLRTTVKFVKHNMPYGKEDLTDNEAWDVSAYIVSQSRPLFANQLSDWSGTSPDGTPNWKKKKVDAFYPNLYPRADGTNDLTQPPYFPVEQHKFGPYQEMLDLQQQLIAEQ
;
A
#
# COMPACT_ATOMS: atom_id res chain seq x y z
N MET A 1 -52.90 -19.15 27.73
CA MET A 1 -51.51 -18.64 27.70
C MET A 1 -51.19 -18.26 26.27
N LYS A 2 -51.18 -16.97 25.92
CA LYS A 2 -50.75 -16.49 24.60
C LYS A 2 -49.26 -16.19 24.67
N ILE A 3 -48.46 -16.93 23.90
CA ILE A 3 -47.03 -16.74 23.79
C ILE A 3 -46.81 -15.55 22.85
N ILE A 4 -46.31 -14.45 23.39
CA ILE A 4 -45.92 -13.25 22.64
C ILE A 4 -44.43 -13.40 22.34
N TRP A 5 -44.06 -13.55 21.07
CA TRP A 5 -42.67 -13.46 20.64
C TRP A 5 -42.26 -11.98 20.57
N PRO A 6 -41.11 -11.59 21.14
CA PRO A 6 -40.62 -10.23 20.99
C PRO A 6 -40.17 -10.03 19.54
N ILE A 7 -40.79 -9.05 18.87
CA ILE A 7 -40.33 -8.53 17.59
C ILE A 7 -39.01 -7.81 17.89
N VAL A 8 -37.89 -8.45 17.56
CA VAL A 8 -36.59 -7.79 17.50
C VAL A 8 -36.66 -6.82 16.32
N LEU A 9 -36.85 -5.54 16.63
CA LEU A 9 -36.65 -4.44 15.69
C LEU A 9 -35.16 -4.40 15.35
N CYS A 10 -34.78 -5.00 14.22
CA CYS A 10 -33.53 -4.67 13.55
C CYS A 10 -33.60 -3.20 13.16
N SER A 11 -32.99 -2.34 13.97
CA SER A 11 -32.64 -0.99 13.58
C SER A 11 -31.72 -1.08 12.37
N PHE A 12 -32.24 -0.75 11.19
CA PHE A 12 -31.44 -0.46 10.01
C PHE A 12 -30.63 0.80 10.33
N SER A 13 -29.40 0.61 10.82
CA SER A 13 -28.40 1.65 10.79
C SER A 13 -28.24 2.07 9.33
N VAL A 14 -28.48 3.35 9.05
CA VAL A 14 -28.13 3.95 7.76
C VAL A 14 -26.62 3.79 7.64
N LEU A 15 -26.17 2.80 6.86
CA LEU A 15 -24.77 2.66 6.49
C LEU A 15 -24.41 3.94 5.74
N ALA A 16 -23.58 4.78 6.34
CA ALA A 16 -22.98 5.89 5.63
C ALA A 16 -22.24 5.29 4.44
N SER A 17 -22.64 5.63 3.21
CA SER A 17 -21.99 5.11 1.99
C SER A 17 -20.57 5.65 1.88
N ALA A 18 -19.70 4.95 1.13
CA ALA A 18 -18.42 5.51 0.71
C ALA A 18 -18.62 6.91 0.11
N PRO A 19 -17.69 7.85 0.32
CA PRO A 19 -17.74 9.12 -0.38
C PRO A 19 -17.77 8.86 -1.88
N ASP A 20 -18.68 9.53 -2.59
CA ASP A 20 -18.74 9.45 -4.04
C ASP A 20 -17.42 10.02 -4.60
N PRO A 21 -16.83 9.45 -5.68
CA PRO A 21 -15.75 10.12 -6.40
C PRO A 21 -16.00 11.61 -6.71
N GLU A 22 -17.26 12.04 -6.85
CA GLU A 22 -17.65 13.45 -6.99
C GLU A 22 -17.34 14.30 -5.73
N ASP A 23 -17.26 13.69 -4.55
CA ASP A 23 -16.96 14.36 -3.28
C ASP A 23 -15.44 14.52 -3.02
N TYR A 24 -14.59 13.82 -3.78
CA TYR A 24 -13.13 13.83 -3.58
C TYR A 24 -12.49 15.22 -3.67
N PRO A 25 -12.90 16.13 -4.58
CA PRO A 25 -12.39 17.50 -4.59
C PRO A 25 -12.48 18.20 -3.23
N ALA A 26 -13.58 18.02 -2.49
CA ALA A 26 -13.73 18.63 -1.17
C ALA A 26 -12.72 18.07 -0.16
N LEU A 27 -12.43 16.77 -0.20
CA LEU A 27 -11.42 16.11 0.63
C LEU A 27 -9.98 16.50 0.28
N PHE A 28 -9.78 17.05 -0.93
CA PHE A 28 -8.54 17.71 -1.36
C PHE A 28 -8.56 19.23 -1.13
N GLU A 29 -9.56 19.76 -0.42
CA GLU A 29 -9.80 21.20 -0.24
C GLU A 29 -9.83 22.00 -1.56
N TYR A 30 -10.30 21.37 -2.63
CA TYR A 30 -10.31 21.89 -4.01
C TYR A 30 -8.92 22.28 -4.55
N LYS A 31 -7.84 21.89 -3.86
CA LYS A 31 -6.46 22.08 -4.33
C LYS A 31 -6.07 21.08 -5.42
N TRP A 32 -6.92 20.09 -5.67
CA TRP A 32 -6.88 19.22 -6.84
C TRP A 32 -8.30 19.04 -7.38
N LEU A 33 -8.43 19.15 -8.70
CA LEU A 33 -9.66 18.86 -9.46
C LEU A 33 -9.35 17.80 -10.50
N PRO A 34 -10.24 16.82 -10.75
CA PRO A 34 -10.01 15.80 -11.76
C PRO A 34 -9.82 16.46 -13.13
N PRO A 35 -8.67 16.24 -13.81
CA PRO A 35 -8.47 16.77 -15.14
C PRO A 35 -9.43 16.10 -16.13
N SER A 36 -9.81 16.81 -17.19
CA SER A 36 -10.69 16.27 -18.23
C SER A 36 -9.89 15.62 -19.35
N MET A 37 -10.26 14.40 -19.76
CA MET A 37 -9.69 13.76 -20.96
C MET A 37 -10.05 14.51 -22.24
N SER A 38 -11.14 15.28 -22.23
CA SER A 38 -11.62 16.01 -23.41
C SER A 38 -10.70 17.16 -23.84
N SER A 39 -9.82 17.63 -22.94
CA SER A 39 -8.84 18.68 -23.26
C SER A 39 -7.56 18.14 -23.92
N LEU A 40 -7.38 16.81 -23.95
CA LEU A 40 -6.25 16.16 -24.62
C LEU A 40 -6.50 16.00 -26.11
N THR A 41 -5.43 16.10 -26.90
CA THR A 41 -5.43 15.63 -28.30
C THR A 41 -5.71 14.12 -28.36
N ASP A 42 -6.15 13.61 -29.52
CA ASP A 42 -6.46 12.19 -29.65
C ASP A 42 -5.26 11.28 -29.35
N SER A 43 -4.05 11.69 -29.76
CA SER A 43 -2.82 10.94 -29.48
C SER A 43 -2.46 10.94 -28.01
N GLU A 44 -2.57 12.08 -27.32
CA GLU A 44 -2.32 12.16 -25.87
C GLU A 44 -3.34 11.33 -25.09
N ARG A 45 -4.62 11.44 -25.47
CA ARG A 45 -5.72 10.71 -24.85
C ARG A 45 -5.51 9.21 -24.96
N GLN A 46 -5.11 8.70 -26.13
CA GLN A 46 -4.85 7.29 -26.33
C GLN A 46 -3.75 6.75 -25.39
N VAL A 47 -2.66 7.50 -25.22
CA VAL A 47 -1.55 7.11 -24.32
C VAL A 47 -2.01 7.13 -22.86
N VAL A 48 -2.73 8.17 -22.45
CA VAL A 48 -3.24 8.31 -21.07
C VAL A 48 -4.28 7.24 -20.76
N GLU A 49 -5.19 6.91 -21.69
CA GLU A 49 -6.18 5.83 -21.55
C GLU A 49 -5.52 4.45 -21.50
N TYR A 50 -4.46 4.23 -22.28
CA TYR A 50 -3.67 3.02 -22.20
C TYR A 50 -2.99 2.88 -20.83
N GLY A 51 -2.36 3.95 -20.35
CA GLY A 51 -1.75 4.01 -19.01
C GLY A 51 -2.73 3.71 -17.89
N LYS A 52 -3.91 4.35 -17.93
CA LYS A 52 -5.02 4.07 -17.02
C LYS A 52 -5.40 2.59 -17.08
N SER A 53 -5.52 2.02 -18.27
CA SER A 53 -5.89 0.61 -18.48
C SER A 53 -4.86 -0.35 -17.90
N LEU A 54 -3.56 -0.07 -18.05
CA LEU A 54 -2.47 -0.87 -17.48
C LEU A 54 -2.50 -0.88 -15.94
N LEU A 55 -2.79 0.27 -15.31
CA LEU A 55 -2.85 0.41 -13.86
C LEU A 55 -4.14 -0.19 -13.25
N THR A 56 -5.25 -0.07 -13.97
CA THR A 56 -6.58 -0.56 -13.52
C THR A 56 -6.78 -2.05 -13.79
N HIS A 57 -6.19 -2.57 -14.85
CA HIS A 57 -6.32 -3.96 -15.30
C HIS A 57 -4.94 -4.61 -15.47
N THR A 58 -4.05 -4.41 -14.50
CA THR A 58 -2.66 -4.92 -14.57
C THR A 58 -2.63 -6.44 -14.75
N TYR A 59 -3.51 -7.17 -14.05
CA TYR A 59 -3.66 -8.63 -14.20
C TYR A 59 -3.94 -9.06 -15.65
N LYS A 60 -4.60 -8.22 -16.45
CA LYS A 60 -5.00 -8.52 -17.83
C LYS A 60 -3.87 -8.22 -18.81
N TYR A 61 -3.30 -7.03 -18.71
CA TYR A 61 -2.34 -6.55 -19.71
C TYR A 61 -0.89 -6.93 -19.39
N LEU A 62 -0.57 -7.12 -18.11
CA LEU A 62 0.79 -7.39 -17.64
C LEU A 62 0.86 -8.59 -16.69
N GLY A 63 -0.26 -9.28 -16.44
CA GLY A 63 -0.33 -10.45 -15.57
C GLY A 63 0.16 -11.73 -16.24
N GLN A 64 0.00 -12.85 -15.54
CA GLN A 64 0.53 -14.16 -15.93
C GLN A 64 0.06 -14.67 -17.30
N ASN A 65 -1.09 -14.19 -17.80
CA ASN A 65 -1.66 -14.57 -19.09
C ASN A 65 -1.40 -13.56 -20.22
N ALA A 66 -0.66 -12.48 -19.95
CA ALA A 66 -0.24 -11.53 -20.97
C ALA A 66 0.84 -12.13 -21.88
N GLU A 67 1.00 -11.56 -23.08
CA GLU A 67 2.05 -11.96 -24.03
C GLU A 67 3.45 -11.85 -23.39
N VAL A 68 3.69 -10.77 -22.65
CA VAL A 68 4.90 -10.58 -21.84
C VAL A 68 4.49 -10.33 -20.38
N PRO A 69 4.55 -11.36 -19.51
CA PRO A 69 4.10 -11.23 -18.13
C PRO A 69 5.14 -10.49 -17.28
N TYR A 70 4.67 -9.47 -16.55
CA TYR A 70 5.48 -8.70 -15.59
C TYR A 70 4.92 -8.73 -14.17
N SER A 71 3.64 -9.06 -13.98
CA SER A 71 3.02 -9.33 -12.69
C SER A 71 2.90 -10.84 -12.49
N GLY A 72 3.37 -11.31 -11.32
CA GLY A 72 3.32 -12.71 -10.93
C GLY A 72 2.16 -13.04 -9.98
N ASN A 73 1.24 -12.11 -9.76
CA ASN A 73 0.01 -12.35 -9.01
C ASN A 73 -1.21 -11.85 -9.80
N LYS A 74 -2.37 -11.78 -9.16
CA LYS A 74 -3.65 -11.44 -9.80
C LYS A 74 -4.17 -10.04 -9.43
N LEU A 75 -3.33 -9.20 -8.81
CA LEU A 75 -3.73 -7.86 -8.38
C LEU A 75 -3.71 -6.86 -9.55
N SER A 76 -4.29 -5.69 -9.33
CA SER A 76 -4.05 -4.46 -10.09
C SER A 76 -3.37 -3.42 -9.21
N CYS A 77 -2.74 -2.40 -9.80
CA CYS A 77 -2.26 -1.26 -9.02
C CYS A 77 -3.41 -0.64 -8.21
N THR A 78 -4.61 -0.61 -8.80
CA THR A 78 -5.84 -0.10 -8.20
C THR A 78 -6.46 -1.02 -7.14
N SER A 79 -5.91 -2.20 -6.88
CA SER A 79 -6.26 -3.00 -5.70
C SER A 79 -5.83 -2.31 -4.40
N CYS A 80 -4.84 -1.41 -4.46
CA CYS A 80 -4.41 -0.58 -3.32
C CYS A 80 -4.59 0.92 -3.60
N HIS A 81 -4.42 1.35 -4.85
CA HIS A 81 -4.58 2.74 -5.28
C HIS A 81 -6.00 2.96 -5.78
N LEU A 82 -6.92 3.08 -4.83
CA LEU A 82 -8.37 3.02 -5.07
C LEU A 82 -8.87 4.17 -5.99
N SER A 83 -10.04 3.95 -6.59
CA SER A 83 -10.66 4.87 -7.56
C SER A 83 -9.68 5.30 -8.64
N GLU A 84 -9.07 4.32 -9.31
CA GLU A 84 -8.11 4.57 -10.40
C GLU A 84 -6.87 5.37 -9.96
N GLY A 85 -6.58 5.35 -8.65
CA GLY A 85 -5.49 6.11 -8.04
C GLY A 85 -5.83 7.55 -7.72
N THR A 86 -7.10 7.86 -7.49
CA THR A 86 -7.57 9.21 -7.13
C THR A 86 -8.21 9.29 -5.73
N LYS A 87 -8.51 8.15 -5.07
CA LYS A 87 -9.16 8.18 -3.75
C LYS A 87 -8.25 8.82 -2.68
N PRO A 88 -8.71 9.87 -1.97
CA PRO A 88 -8.03 10.43 -0.81
C PRO A 88 -7.61 9.35 0.18
N ASN A 89 -6.41 9.46 0.75
CA ASN A 89 -5.85 8.51 1.74
C ASN A 89 -5.60 7.08 1.23
N ALA A 90 -5.77 6.80 -0.07
CA ALA A 90 -5.42 5.53 -0.72
C ALA A 90 -4.11 5.60 -1.52
N GLY A 91 -3.24 6.55 -1.19
CA GLY A 91 -2.03 6.87 -1.96
C GLY A 91 -2.32 7.29 -3.41
N PRO A 92 -3.05 8.39 -3.66
CA PRO A 92 -3.30 8.88 -5.00
C PRO A 92 -2.03 8.99 -5.87
N PHE A 93 -2.16 8.71 -7.16
CA PHE A 93 -1.04 8.75 -8.10
C PHE A 93 -0.45 10.14 -8.29
N ILE A 94 -1.23 11.21 -8.04
CA ILE A 94 -0.80 12.61 -8.03
C ILE A 94 0.43 12.81 -7.13
N ALA A 95 0.40 12.23 -5.94
CA ALA A 95 1.47 12.35 -4.97
C ALA A 95 2.74 11.64 -5.45
N VAL A 96 2.57 10.47 -6.06
CA VAL A 96 3.68 9.63 -6.52
C VAL A 96 4.34 10.27 -7.74
N SER A 97 3.58 10.79 -8.71
CA SER A 97 4.17 11.46 -9.88
C SER A 97 4.96 12.69 -9.50
N LYS A 98 4.45 13.53 -8.59
CA LYS A 98 5.20 14.71 -8.11
C LYS A 98 6.39 14.35 -7.22
N LYS A 99 6.26 13.35 -6.34
CA LYS A 99 7.34 12.96 -5.41
C LYS A 99 8.55 12.34 -6.11
N TYR A 100 8.35 11.67 -7.24
CA TYR A 100 9.40 10.96 -7.97
C TYR A 100 9.71 11.58 -9.35
N ALA A 101 9.32 12.85 -9.54
CA ALA A 101 9.67 13.64 -10.73
C ALA A 101 11.17 14.00 -10.77
N GLY A 102 11.67 14.39 -11.95
CA GLY A 102 13.05 14.84 -12.15
C GLY A 102 14.08 13.74 -11.87
N GLU A 103 15.14 14.09 -11.14
CA GLU A 103 16.22 13.16 -10.75
C GLU A 103 15.76 12.09 -9.72
N GLY A 104 14.54 12.24 -9.19
CA GLY A 104 13.95 11.26 -8.30
C GLY A 104 14.39 11.39 -6.84
N LEU A 105 13.91 10.44 -6.01
CA LEU A 105 14.17 10.43 -4.57
C LEU A 105 15.06 9.25 -4.20
N TYR A 106 16.14 9.53 -3.46
CA TYR A 106 17.00 8.49 -2.90
C TYR A 106 16.21 7.53 -2.01
N SER A 107 16.48 6.25 -2.19
CA SER A 107 15.82 5.14 -1.50
C SER A 107 16.84 4.36 -0.72
N SER A 108 16.88 4.53 0.60
CA SER A 108 17.72 3.67 1.46
C SER A 108 17.34 2.19 1.35
N ARG A 109 16.14 1.87 0.87
CA ARG A 109 15.71 0.49 0.65
C ARG A 109 16.40 -0.18 -0.53
N THR A 110 16.63 0.55 -1.62
CA THR A 110 17.16 0.00 -2.88
C THR A 110 18.52 0.57 -3.25
N ASP A 111 19.08 1.43 -2.40
CA ASP A 111 20.37 2.09 -2.56
C ASP A 111 20.52 2.86 -3.89
N GLU A 112 19.45 3.51 -4.33
CA GLU A 112 19.42 4.24 -5.59
C GLU A 112 18.50 5.48 -5.53
N TYR A 113 18.74 6.44 -6.42
CA TYR A 113 17.77 7.49 -6.71
C TYR A 113 16.67 6.94 -7.61
N ARG A 114 15.42 7.07 -7.17
CA ARG A 114 14.28 6.51 -7.89
C ARG A 114 13.53 7.60 -8.62
N THR A 115 13.53 7.53 -9.95
CA THR A 115 12.56 8.21 -10.81
C THR A 115 11.21 7.50 -10.72
N LEU A 116 10.16 8.06 -11.35
CA LEU A 116 8.84 7.45 -11.38
C LEU A 116 8.84 6.04 -12.01
N PRO A 117 9.49 5.77 -13.17
CA PRO A 117 9.64 4.40 -13.69
C PRO A 117 10.26 3.41 -12.71
N ILE A 118 11.36 3.80 -12.03
CA ILE A 118 12.01 2.95 -11.03
C ILE A 118 11.07 2.68 -9.86
N ARG A 119 10.31 3.70 -9.42
CA ARG A 119 9.31 3.54 -8.37
C ARG A 119 8.20 2.57 -8.77
N ILE A 120 7.71 2.64 -10.00
CA ILE A 120 6.71 1.71 -10.55
C ILE A 120 7.26 0.28 -10.58
N ASN A 121 8.49 0.09 -11.06
CA ASN A 121 9.15 -1.22 -11.05
C ASN A 121 9.33 -1.79 -9.64
N GLY A 122 9.60 -0.94 -8.64
CA GLY A 122 9.58 -1.35 -7.24
C GLY A 122 8.21 -1.87 -6.76
N CYS A 123 7.09 -1.39 -7.34
CA CYS A 123 5.77 -1.98 -7.12
C CYS A 123 5.63 -3.33 -7.82
N PHE A 124 6.07 -3.45 -9.08
CA PHE A 124 6.00 -4.72 -9.82
C PHE A 124 6.72 -5.85 -9.09
N GLN A 125 7.95 -5.60 -8.64
CA GLN A 125 8.77 -6.58 -7.93
C GLN A 125 8.22 -7.02 -6.57
N ARG A 126 7.31 -6.23 -5.98
CA ARG A 126 6.86 -6.41 -4.59
C ARG A 126 5.35 -6.60 -4.51
N SER A 127 4.60 -5.53 -4.74
CA SER A 127 3.13 -5.55 -4.72
C SER A 127 2.55 -6.49 -5.77
N MET A 128 3.14 -6.51 -6.97
CA MET A 128 2.65 -7.36 -8.08
C MET A 128 3.35 -8.72 -8.15
N ASN A 129 4.24 -9.02 -7.19
CA ASN A 129 5.02 -10.24 -7.10
C ASN A 129 5.65 -10.67 -8.45
N GLY A 130 6.20 -9.72 -9.19
CA GLY A 130 6.66 -9.95 -10.55
C GLY A 130 8.05 -9.38 -10.84
N SER A 131 8.26 -8.96 -12.08
CA SER A 131 9.54 -8.47 -12.60
C SER A 131 9.44 -7.01 -13.04
N ALA A 132 10.59 -6.34 -13.12
CA ALA A 132 10.64 -4.98 -13.63
C ALA A 132 10.37 -4.96 -15.14
N LEU A 133 9.62 -3.94 -15.58
CA LEU A 133 9.46 -3.60 -17.00
C LEU A 133 10.66 -2.77 -17.48
N PRO A 134 11.00 -2.81 -18.78
CA PRO A 134 11.91 -1.84 -19.37
C PRO A 134 11.40 -0.41 -19.14
N GLN A 135 12.25 0.48 -18.63
CA GLN A 135 11.84 1.85 -18.28
C GLN A 135 11.36 2.65 -19.51
N GLU A 136 11.92 2.35 -20.68
CA GLU A 136 11.56 2.97 -21.96
C GLU A 136 10.46 2.21 -22.73
N SER A 137 9.82 1.21 -22.12
CA SER A 137 8.70 0.49 -22.76
C SER A 137 7.48 1.39 -22.94
N ALA A 138 6.68 1.12 -23.97
CA ALA A 138 5.44 1.84 -24.21
C ALA A 138 4.48 1.74 -23.01
N GLU A 139 4.45 0.58 -22.35
CA GLU A 139 3.67 0.32 -21.14
C GLU A 139 4.10 1.24 -19.99
N MET A 140 5.41 1.33 -19.72
CA MET A 140 5.94 2.17 -18.66
C MET A 140 5.64 3.66 -18.94
N GLN A 141 5.91 4.10 -20.16
CA GLN A 141 5.69 5.49 -20.56
C GLN A 141 4.20 5.87 -20.50
N ALA A 142 3.30 4.95 -20.88
CA ALA A 142 1.86 5.18 -20.76
C ALA A 142 1.41 5.27 -19.28
N MET A 143 1.89 4.37 -18.41
CA MET A 143 1.60 4.45 -16.97
C MET A 143 2.08 5.78 -16.37
N VAL A 144 3.31 6.23 -16.71
CA VAL A 144 3.84 7.54 -16.31
C VAL A 144 2.95 8.67 -16.81
N ALA A 145 2.60 8.66 -18.10
CA ALA A 145 1.75 9.69 -18.70
C ALA A 145 0.40 9.82 -18.00
N TYR A 146 -0.24 8.72 -17.61
CA TYR A 146 -1.48 8.79 -16.83
C TYR A 146 -1.29 9.42 -15.45
N MET A 147 -0.24 9.02 -14.71
CA MET A 147 0.03 9.56 -13.37
C MET A 147 0.43 11.05 -13.42
N GLU A 148 1.12 11.49 -14.47
CA GLU A 148 1.46 12.88 -14.72
C GLU A 148 0.23 13.69 -15.18
N TRP A 149 -0.61 13.13 -16.05
CA TRP A 149 -1.87 13.73 -16.45
C TRP A 149 -2.77 13.99 -15.24
N LEU A 150 -2.93 13.04 -14.32
CA LEU A 150 -3.67 13.26 -13.07
C LEU A 150 -3.11 14.46 -12.28
N ALA A 151 -1.79 14.66 -12.30
CA ALA A 151 -1.15 15.75 -11.58
C ALA A 151 -1.33 17.12 -12.23
N THR A 152 -1.83 17.20 -13.47
CA THR A 152 -2.24 18.47 -14.10
C THR A 152 -3.50 19.07 -13.46
N GLY A 153 -4.26 18.26 -12.71
CA GLY A 153 -5.42 18.70 -11.95
C GLY A 153 -5.10 19.54 -10.69
N LEU A 154 -3.83 19.69 -10.33
CA LEU A 154 -3.41 20.51 -9.19
C LEU A 154 -3.75 21.99 -9.42
N GLN A 155 -4.38 22.62 -8.43
CA GLN A 155 -4.75 24.04 -8.42
C GLN A 155 -3.75 24.89 -7.62
N VAL A 156 -2.68 24.27 -7.15
CA VAL A 156 -1.63 24.88 -6.32
C VAL A 156 -0.25 24.41 -6.79
N GLU A 157 0.76 25.27 -6.66
CA GLU A 157 2.14 24.93 -7.03
C GLU A 157 2.77 23.91 -6.06
N ASP A 158 2.62 24.14 -4.76
CA ASP A 158 3.12 23.22 -3.74
C ASP A 158 2.13 22.06 -3.54
N TRP A 159 2.36 20.97 -4.26
CA TRP A 159 1.57 19.74 -4.14
C TRP A 159 1.54 19.16 -2.72
N LYS A 160 2.54 19.45 -1.88
CA LYS A 160 2.56 18.95 -0.48
C LYS A 160 1.51 19.63 0.40
N SER A 161 0.99 20.78 -0.02
CA SER A 161 -0.08 21.50 0.66
C SER A 161 -1.48 20.91 0.40
N VAL A 162 -1.59 19.96 -0.54
CA VAL A 162 -2.83 19.23 -0.84
C VAL A 162 -3.02 18.14 0.22
N PRO A 163 -4.11 18.16 0.99
CA PRO A 163 -4.37 17.14 2.01
C PRO A 163 -4.61 15.77 1.38
N SER A 164 -4.54 14.71 2.18
CA SER A 164 -5.00 13.37 1.79
C SER A 164 -4.29 12.71 0.59
N LEU A 165 -3.15 13.24 0.14
CA LEU A 165 -2.32 12.67 -0.93
C LEU A 165 -1.49 11.43 -0.50
N GLY A 166 -1.53 11.05 0.78
CA GLY A 166 -0.83 9.88 1.32
C GLY A 166 -1.71 8.63 1.45
N MET A 167 -1.26 7.69 2.30
CA MET A 167 -2.05 6.52 2.74
C MET A 167 -2.92 6.85 3.97
N GLY A 168 -3.29 8.12 4.15
CA GLY A 168 -3.89 8.64 5.37
C GLY A 168 -2.91 9.11 6.45
N PRO A 169 -3.41 9.83 7.48
CA PRO A 169 -2.67 10.18 8.68
C PRO A 169 -2.08 8.95 9.39
N ASP A 170 -0.98 9.15 10.11
CA ASP A 170 -0.46 8.14 11.03
C ASP A 170 -1.43 7.97 12.21
N LEU A 171 -1.61 6.72 12.65
CA LEU A 171 -2.35 6.41 13.88
C LEU A 171 -1.39 6.48 15.07
N GLU A 172 -1.94 6.73 16.26
CA GLU A 172 -1.18 6.59 17.50
C GLU A 172 -0.60 5.18 17.63
N LEU A 173 0.65 5.12 18.12
CA LEU A 173 1.32 3.85 18.35
C LEU A 173 0.71 3.16 19.56
N LEU A 174 0.44 1.86 19.42
CA LEU A 174 0.02 1.06 20.56
C LEU A 174 1.14 0.95 21.59
N SER A 175 0.79 1.07 22.87
CA SER A 175 1.64 0.72 24.02
C SER A 175 1.78 -0.79 24.22
N ARG A 176 1.08 -1.58 23.40
CA ARG A 176 1.07 -3.05 23.37
C ARG A 176 1.40 -3.55 21.96
N ALA A 177 1.67 -4.85 21.84
CA ALA A 177 1.61 -5.50 20.54
C ALA A 177 0.18 -5.49 20.00
N ALA A 178 0.03 -5.31 18.69
CA ALA A 178 -1.21 -5.61 17.97
C ALA A 178 -1.51 -7.12 18.08
N SER A 179 -2.78 -7.50 18.20
CA SER A 179 -3.20 -8.89 18.44
C SER A 179 -3.82 -9.50 17.19
N PRO A 180 -3.14 -10.45 16.51
CA PRO A 180 -3.72 -11.20 15.41
C PRO A 180 -4.99 -11.97 15.81
N ASN A 181 -5.10 -12.42 17.06
CA ASN A 181 -6.28 -13.16 17.53
C ASN A 181 -7.52 -12.27 17.59
N ARG A 182 -7.43 -11.07 18.17
CA ARG A 182 -8.54 -10.08 18.12
C ARG A 182 -8.77 -9.60 16.69
N GLY A 183 -7.70 -9.48 15.90
CA GLY A 183 -7.80 -9.14 14.50
C GLY A 183 -8.57 -10.15 13.67
N ALA A 184 -8.50 -11.45 14.00
CA ALA A 184 -9.26 -12.50 13.35
C ALA A 184 -10.77 -12.35 13.59
N GLU A 185 -11.17 -11.91 14.78
CA GLU A 185 -12.57 -11.61 15.12
C GLU A 185 -13.08 -10.42 14.27
N VAL A 186 -12.34 -9.31 14.25
CA VAL A 186 -12.66 -8.15 13.40
C VAL A 186 -12.69 -8.53 11.92
N TYR A 187 -11.77 -9.37 11.47
CA TYR A 187 -11.73 -9.84 10.08
C TYR A 187 -13.00 -10.59 9.71
N LYS A 188 -13.42 -11.53 10.55
CA LYS A 188 -14.63 -12.32 10.35
C LYS A 188 -15.87 -11.44 10.25
N ASP A 189 -15.98 -10.44 11.13
CA ASP A 189 -17.18 -9.62 11.23
C ASP A 189 -17.24 -8.54 10.14
N GLU A 190 -16.10 -7.95 9.76
CA GLU A 190 -16.08 -6.73 8.93
C GLU A 190 -15.42 -6.93 7.54
N CYS A 191 -14.64 -7.99 7.32
CA CYS A 191 -13.82 -8.15 6.10
C CYS A 191 -14.15 -9.40 5.26
N GLU A 192 -14.49 -10.51 5.92
CA GLU A 192 -14.60 -11.85 5.32
C GLU A 192 -15.60 -11.91 4.16
N THR A 193 -16.75 -11.24 4.27
CA THR A 193 -17.78 -11.26 3.23
C THR A 193 -17.20 -10.87 1.85
N CYS A 194 -16.34 -9.85 1.84
CA CYS A 194 -15.69 -9.34 0.63
C CYS A 194 -14.37 -10.06 0.32
N HIS A 195 -13.53 -10.35 1.31
CA HIS A 195 -12.18 -10.87 1.06
C HIS A 195 -12.04 -12.40 1.18
N GLY A 196 -13.11 -13.11 1.53
CA GLY A 196 -13.13 -14.57 1.71
C GLY A 196 -12.64 -14.99 3.09
N GLU A 197 -13.06 -16.17 3.56
CA GLU A 197 -12.65 -16.73 4.86
C GLU A 197 -11.14 -16.94 4.93
N ASN A 198 -10.51 -17.26 3.79
CA ASN A 198 -9.08 -17.49 3.67
C ASN A 198 -8.37 -16.33 2.96
N GLY A 199 -8.96 -15.13 2.92
CA GLY A 199 -8.36 -13.93 2.33
C GLY A 199 -8.05 -14.05 0.84
N GLU A 200 -8.66 -15.02 0.15
CA GLU A 200 -8.43 -15.34 -1.27
C GLU A 200 -9.05 -14.32 -2.24
N GLY A 201 -9.86 -13.39 -1.72
CA GLY A 201 -10.62 -12.41 -2.48
C GLY A 201 -11.83 -13.02 -3.18
N ARG A 202 -12.50 -12.21 -4.00
CA ARG A 202 -13.58 -12.68 -4.91
C ARG A 202 -13.14 -12.48 -6.34
N TRP A 203 -12.69 -13.57 -6.96
CA TRP A 203 -12.33 -13.60 -8.36
C TRP A 203 -13.58 -13.77 -9.23
N ASP A 204 -13.77 -12.86 -10.18
CA ASP A 204 -14.75 -12.97 -11.26
C ASP A 204 -14.11 -13.72 -12.43
N ALA A 205 -14.58 -14.93 -12.70
CA ALA A 205 -14.00 -15.80 -13.72
C ALA A 205 -14.31 -15.32 -15.14
N ASP A 206 -15.47 -14.70 -15.35
CA ASP A 206 -15.93 -14.25 -16.66
C ASP A 206 -15.19 -12.96 -17.07
N GLU A 207 -15.06 -12.02 -16.15
CA GLU A 207 -14.30 -10.80 -16.36
C GLU A 207 -12.78 -10.98 -16.15
N GLN A 208 -12.39 -12.17 -15.70
CA GLN A 208 -11.02 -12.54 -15.30
C GLN A 208 -10.38 -11.51 -14.36
N LYS A 209 -11.12 -11.02 -13.36
CA LYS A 209 -10.65 -9.95 -12.47
C LYS A 209 -11.05 -10.15 -11.03
N TYR A 210 -10.31 -9.57 -10.09
CA TYR A 210 -10.80 -9.47 -8.71
C TYR A 210 -11.89 -8.40 -8.60
N ARG A 211 -13.04 -8.78 -8.06
CA ARG A 211 -14.01 -7.83 -7.51
C ARG A 211 -13.51 -7.29 -6.16
N TYR A 212 -12.95 -8.19 -5.34
CA TYR A 212 -12.25 -7.86 -4.11
C TYR A 212 -10.91 -8.60 -4.10
N PRO A 213 -9.78 -7.90 -3.88
CA PRO A 213 -8.46 -8.50 -4.02
C PRO A 213 -8.15 -9.53 -2.93
N ALA A 214 -7.26 -10.48 -3.24
CA ALA A 214 -6.66 -11.36 -2.25
C ALA A 214 -5.75 -10.58 -1.30
N LEU A 215 -5.96 -10.75 0.01
CA LEU A 215 -5.18 -10.08 1.06
C LEU A 215 -3.91 -10.85 1.45
N TRP A 216 -3.94 -12.17 1.27
CA TRP A 216 -2.80 -13.07 1.46
C TRP A 216 -2.91 -14.30 0.54
N GLY A 217 -2.04 -15.28 0.73
CA GLY A 217 -1.95 -16.45 -0.14
C GLY A 217 -1.23 -16.16 -1.47
N PRO A 218 -1.19 -17.15 -2.39
CA PRO A 218 -0.32 -17.11 -3.57
C PRO A 218 -0.66 -16.00 -4.57
N ASN A 219 -1.90 -15.51 -4.57
CA ASN A 219 -2.38 -14.48 -5.50
C ASN A 219 -2.29 -13.05 -4.94
N SER A 220 -1.74 -12.87 -3.74
CA SER A 220 -1.57 -11.56 -3.10
C SER A 220 -0.16 -10.98 -3.31
N PHE A 221 0.11 -9.84 -2.67
CA PHE A 221 1.43 -9.21 -2.65
C PHE A 221 2.43 -10.03 -1.84
N ASN A 222 3.72 -9.94 -2.21
CA ASN A 222 4.78 -10.68 -1.52
C ASN A 222 5.22 -10.00 -0.20
N ASN A 223 6.04 -10.71 0.59
CA ASN A 223 6.51 -10.22 1.89
C ASN A 223 7.43 -8.98 1.81
N GLY A 224 7.89 -8.61 0.61
CA GLY A 224 8.62 -7.37 0.34
C GLY A 224 7.72 -6.16 0.08
N ALA A 225 6.41 -6.32 -0.10
CA ALA A 225 5.53 -5.18 -0.35
C ALA A 225 5.44 -4.24 0.85
N GLY A 226 5.22 -2.95 0.57
CA GLY A 226 4.98 -1.95 1.62
C GLY A 226 3.76 -2.30 2.49
N MET A 227 2.75 -2.93 1.88
CA MET A 227 1.52 -3.43 2.52
C MET A 227 1.75 -4.70 3.36
N ASN A 228 2.95 -5.28 3.36
CA ASN A 228 3.31 -6.32 4.32
C ASN A 228 3.94 -5.72 5.59
N ARG A 229 3.74 -4.43 5.85
CA ARG A 229 4.25 -3.77 7.07
C ARG A 229 3.07 -3.27 7.87
N LEU A 230 3.03 -3.60 9.16
CA LEU A 230 1.86 -3.35 9.98
C LEU A 230 1.50 -1.86 10.03
N ARG A 231 2.49 -0.96 10.20
CA ARG A 231 2.23 0.49 10.28
C ARG A 231 1.77 1.08 8.95
N THR A 232 2.05 0.43 7.82
CA THR A 232 1.50 0.84 6.51
C THR A 232 0.08 0.31 6.32
N THR A 233 -0.14 -0.95 6.70
CA THR A 233 -1.42 -1.66 6.53
C THR A 233 -2.51 -1.02 7.38
N VAL A 234 -2.21 -0.72 8.65
CA VAL A 234 -3.18 -0.11 9.57
C VAL A 234 -3.68 1.24 9.07
N LYS A 235 -2.81 2.05 8.45
CA LYS A 235 -3.21 3.33 7.86
C LYS A 235 -4.17 3.11 6.70
N PHE A 236 -3.83 2.20 5.79
CA PHE A 236 -4.70 1.88 4.66
C PHE A 236 -6.06 1.37 5.15
N VAL A 237 -6.07 0.42 6.08
CA VAL A 237 -7.28 -0.18 6.63
C VAL A 237 -8.13 0.88 7.32
N LYS A 238 -7.57 1.65 8.26
CA LYS A 238 -8.33 2.67 9.02
C LYS A 238 -9.04 3.69 8.14
N HIS A 239 -8.41 4.10 7.04
CA HIS A 239 -8.90 5.21 6.20
C HIS A 239 -9.60 4.75 4.92
N ASN A 240 -9.67 3.45 4.64
CA ASN A 240 -10.25 2.93 3.38
C ASN A 240 -11.06 1.65 3.54
N MET A 241 -11.09 1.04 4.73
CA MET A 241 -11.76 -0.23 4.99
C MET A 241 -12.56 -0.23 6.31
N PRO A 242 -13.66 -1.00 6.40
CA PRO A 242 -14.39 -1.61 5.29
C PRO A 242 -14.80 -0.60 4.22
N TYR A 243 -14.76 -1.02 2.95
CA TYR A 243 -14.99 -0.08 1.85
C TYR A 243 -16.39 0.51 1.94
N GLY A 244 -16.47 1.83 2.10
CA GLY A 244 -17.72 2.54 2.28
C GLY A 244 -18.36 2.42 3.65
N LYS A 245 -17.62 1.99 4.67
CA LYS A 245 -17.97 2.01 6.09
C LYS A 245 -16.66 2.04 6.88
N GLU A 246 -15.89 3.10 6.70
CA GLU A 246 -14.51 3.26 7.21
C GLU A 246 -14.51 3.59 8.72
N ASP A 247 -15.19 2.78 9.55
CA ASP A 247 -15.56 3.11 10.93
C ASP A 247 -14.89 2.27 12.01
N LEU A 248 -13.92 1.42 11.64
CA LEU A 248 -13.11 0.66 12.60
C LEU A 248 -12.47 1.61 13.61
N THR A 249 -12.49 1.24 14.89
CA THR A 249 -11.67 1.91 15.90
C THR A 249 -10.19 1.71 15.61
N ASP A 250 -9.32 2.55 16.17
CA ASP A 250 -7.88 2.45 15.95
C ASP A 250 -7.33 1.09 16.42
N ASN A 251 -7.82 0.59 17.56
CA ASN A 251 -7.43 -0.74 18.07
C ASN A 251 -7.85 -1.87 17.14
N GLU A 252 -9.08 -1.82 16.59
CA GLU A 252 -9.56 -2.81 15.63
C GLU A 252 -8.75 -2.76 14.34
N ALA A 253 -8.46 -1.56 13.82
CA ALA A 253 -7.63 -1.39 12.62
C ALA A 253 -6.22 -1.97 12.83
N TRP A 254 -5.59 -1.72 13.99
CA TRP A 254 -4.29 -2.30 14.31
C TRP A 254 -4.34 -3.82 14.39
N ASP A 255 -5.32 -4.37 15.11
CA ASP A 255 -5.42 -5.80 15.37
C ASP A 255 -5.78 -6.57 14.09
N VAL A 256 -6.76 -6.10 13.28
CA VAL A 256 -7.10 -6.74 11.98
C VAL A 256 -5.95 -6.64 10.98
N SER A 257 -5.21 -5.53 10.98
CA SER A 257 -4.01 -5.40 10.14
C SER A 257 -2.93 -6.38 10.57
N ALA A 258 -2.76 -6.60 11.88
CA ALA A 258 -1.84 -7.60 12.41
C ALA A 258 -2.24 -9.01 11.98
N TYR A 259 -3.54 -9.33 12.00
CA TYR A 259 -4.05 -10.58 11.45
C TYR A 259 -3.68 -10.72 9.97
N ILE A 260 -3.97 -9.72 9.12
CA ILE A 260 -3.68 -9.75 7.67
C ILE A 260 -2.18 -9.94 7.37
N VAL A 261 -1.29 -9.18 8.02
CA VAL A 261 0.16 -9.29 7.78
C VAL A 261 0.79 -10.52 8.44
N SER A 262 0.05 -11.22 9.30
CA SER A 262 0.50 -12.48 9.89
C SER A 262 0.37 -13.68 8.96
N GLN A 263 -0.48 -13.57 7.93
CA GLN A 263 -0.80 -14.65 7.02
C GLN A 263 0.32 -14.94 6.01
N SER A 264 0.35 -16.19 5.53
CA SER A 264 1.32 -16.66 4.54
C SER A 264 1.12 -15.97 3.18
N ARG A 265 2.22 -15.64 2.51
CA ARG A 265 2.25 -14.96 1.21
C ARG A 265 3.56 -15.26 0.47
N PRO A 266 3.68 -14.94 -0.83
CA PRO A 266 4.91 -15.17 -1.58
C PRO A 266 6.13 -14.48 -0.95
N LEU A 267 7.29 -15.09 -1.09
CA LEU A 267 8.56 -14.52 -0.64
C LEU A 267 9.16 -13.63 -1.73
N PHE A 268 9.63 -12.46 -1.36
CA PHE A 268 10.44 -11.62 -2.21
C PHE A 268 11.88 -12.15 -2.24
N ALA A 269 12.31 -12.67 -3.39
CA ALA A 269 13.60 -13.34 -3.54
C ALA A 269 14.79 -12.47 -3.11
N ASN A 270 14.75 -11.15 -3.40
CA ASN A 270 15.87 -10.24 -3.16
C ASN A 270 15.81 -9.52 -1.80
N GLN A 271 15.11 -10.09 -0.81
CA GLN A 271 14.97 -9.50 0.53
C GLN A 271 16.30 -9.25 1.28
N LEU A 272 17.39 -9.88 0.88
CA LEU A 272 18.72 -9.70 1.49
C LEU A 272 19.45 -8.44 0.98
N SER A 273 19.09 -7.96 -0.21
CA SER A 273 19.65 -6.74 -0.80
C SER A 273 18.85 -5.49 -0.41
N ASP A 274 17.65 -5.66 0.14
CA ASP A 274 16.90 -4.53 0.66
C ASP A 274 17.63 -3.91 1.84
N TRP A 275 17.88 -2.59 1.79
CA TRP A 275 18.64 -1.81 2.77
C TRP A 275 20.14 -2.13 2.89
N SER A 276 20.73 -2.78 1.90
CA SER A 276 22.19 -2.82 1.77
C SER A 276 22.76 -1.46 1.36
N GLY A 277 24.05 -1.26 1.56
CA GLY A 277 24.76 -0.06 1.10
C GLY A 277 24.67 1.13 2.06
N THR A 278 24.97 2.30 1.52
CA THR A 278 25.18 3.53 2.29
C THR A 278 24.53 4.71 1.58
N SER A 279 23.71 5.45 2.32
CA SER A 279 23.07 6.67 1.85
C SER A 279 24.08 7.74 1.40
N PRO A 280 23.68 8.71 0.55
CA PRO A 280 24.53 9.82 0.13
C PRO A 280 25.09 10.67 1.28
N ASP A 281 24.40 10.68 2.42
CA ASP A 281 24.84 11.33 3.66
C ASP A 281 25.83 10.49 4.48
N GLY A 282 26.30 9.35 3.96
CA GLY A 282 27.21 8.43 4.64
C GLY A 282 26.54 7.45 5.61
N THR A 283 25.23 7.55 5.84
CA THR A 283 24.51 6.66 6.78
C THR A 283 24.32 5.27 6.18
N PRO A 284 24.73 4.17 6.86
CA PRO A 284 24.38 2.82 6.44
C PRO A 284 22.87 2.64 6.29
N ASN A 285 22.44 2.09 5.17
CA ASN A 285 21.01 2.02 4.81
C ASN A 285 20.17 1.19 5.79
N TRP A 286 20.76 0.18 6.42
CA TRP A 286 20.11 -0.64 7.44
C TRP A 286 19.66 0.18 8.67
N LYS A 287 20.38 1.25 9.04
CA LYS A 287 19.94 2.16 10.12
C LYS A 287 18.64 2.86 9.77
N LYS A 288 18.34 3.05 8.48
CA LYS A 288 17.11 3.65 7.96
C LYS A 288 16.03 2.60 7.61
N LYS A 289 16.28 1.31 7.87
CA LYS A 289 15.29 0.23 7.67
C LYS A 289 14.06 0.50 8.53
N LYS A 290 12.88 0.33 7.95
CA LYS A 290 11.63 0.61 8.68
C LYS A 290 11.43 -0.45 9.77
N VAL A 291 11.16 0.00 11.00
CA VAL A 291 11.07 -0.86 12.20
C VAL A 291 10.04 -1.97 12.08
N ASP A 292 9.04 -1.83 11.20
CA ASP A 292 7.97 -2.80 10.95
C ASP A 292 8.21 -3.69 9.72
N ALA A 293 9.40 -3.65 9.11
CA ALA A 293 9.77 -4.50 7.98
C ALA A 293 10.32 -5.87 8.43
N PHE A 294 9.42 -6.76 8.86
CA PHE A 294 9.67 -7.93 9.72
C PHE A 294 10.47 -9.12 9.17
N TYR A 295 11.04 -9.08 7.96
CA TYR A 295 12.04 -10.09 7.60
C TYR A 295 13.38 -9.73 8.26
N PRO A 296 14.05 -10.68 8.95
CA PRO A 296 15.10 -10.44 9.97
C PRO A 296 16.45 -9.92 9.45
N ASN A 297 16.48 -9.45 8.20
CA ASN A 297 17.68 -9.04 7.51
C ASN A 297 17.96 -7.57 7.85
N LEU A 298 19.19 -7.24 8.25
CA LEU A 298 19.61 -5.85 8.41
C LEU A 298 18.87 -5.04 9.50
N TYR A 299 18.57 -5.65 10.63
CA TYR A 299 18.17 -4.94 11.85
C TYR A 299 19.38 -4.54 12.69
N PRO A 300 19.29 -3.47 13.49
CA PRO A 300 20.23 -3.23 14.57
C PRO A 300 20.37 -4.49 15.43
N ARG A 301 21.61 -4.85 15.71
CA ARG A 301 21.98 -6.01 16.52
C ARG A 301 22.22 -5.58 17.96
N ALA A 302 22.21 -6.54 18.87
CA ALA A 302 22.35 -6.27 20.31
C ALA A 302 23.66 -5.52 20.67
N ASP A 303 24.69 -5.63 19.83
CA ASP A 303 25.98 -4.93 19.96
C ASP A 303 26.00 -3.55 19.26
N GLY A 304 24.88 -3.09 18.72
CA GLY A 304 24.77 -1.83 17.97
C GLY A 304 25.26 -1.90 16.52
N THR A 305 25.62 -3.08 16.02
CA THR A 305 26.11 -3.27 14.64
C THR A 305 25.05 -3.88 13.72
N ASN A 306 25.46 -4.29 12.51
CA ASN A 306 24.65 -5.09 11.59
C ASN A 306 25.27 -6.49 11.36
N ASP A 307 26.07 -6.97 12.31
CA ASP A 307 26.63 -8.32 12.28
C ASP A 307 25.51 -9.36 12.43
N LEU A 308 25.21 -10.09 11.34
CA LEU A 308 24.17 -11.11 11.33
C LEU A 308 24.47 -12.31 12.25
N THR A 309 25.69 -12.43 12.76
CA THR A 309 26.03 -13.45 13.78
C THR A 309 25.49 -13.09 15.17
N GLN A 310 25.13 -11.83 15.40
CA GLN A 310 24.53 -11.35 16.62
C GLN A 310 22.99 -11.43 16.57
N PRO A 311 22.31 -11.63 17.72
CA PRO A 311 20.86 -11.56 17.77
C PRO A 311 20.38 -10.13 17.43
N PRO A 312 19.17 -10.00 16.83
CA PRO A 312 18.57 -8.69 16.63
C PRO A 312 18.32 -8.03 17.99
N TYR A 313 18.42 -6.70 18.05
CA TYR A 313 18.19 -5.93 19.28
C TYR A 313 16.78 -6.16 19.84
N PHE A 314 15.79 -6.30 18.95
CA PHE A 314 14.41 -6.63 19.29
C PHE A 314 13.99 -7.95 18.62
N PRO A 315 13.10 -8.75 19.25
CA PRO A 315 12.60 -9.98 18.66
C PRO A 315 11.79 -9.70 17.38
N VAL A 316 11.80 -10.65 16.44
CA VAL A 316 11.07 -10.54 15.16
C VAL A 316 9.58 -10.28 15.37
N GLU A 317 8.99 -10.88 16.40
CA GLU A 317 7.58 -10.66 16.78
C GLU A 317 7.29 -9.20 17.13
N GLN A 318 8.22 -8.51 17.81
CA GLN A 318 8.05 -7.08 18.12
C GLN A 318 8.16 -6.23 16.87
N HIS A 319 9.03 -6.57 15.92
CA HIS A 319 9.03 -5.91 14.60
C HIS A 319 7.71 -6.14 13.84
N LYS A 320 7.10 -7.32 13.98
CA LYS A 320 5.86 -7.68 13.28
C LYS A 320 4.62 -7.02 13.89
N PHE A 321 4.56 -6.90 15.21
CA PHE A 321 3.33 -6.51 15.93
C PHE A 321 3.49 -5.32 16.88
N GLY A 322 4.70 -4.80 17.07
CA GLY A 322 4.99 -3.77 18.06
C GLY A 322 5.08 -4.32 19.49
N PRO A 323 5.07 -3.45 20.51
CA PRO A 323 5.00 -1.99 20.42
C PRO A 323 6.22 -1.39 19.72
N TYR A 324 6.01 -0.29 18.98
CA TYR A 324 7.02 0.27 18.07
C TYR A 324 7.86 1.41 18.65
N GLN A 325 7.45 2.01 19.77
CA GLN A 325 8.06 3.24 20.27
C GLN A 325 9.56 3.06 20.55
N GLU A 326 9.94 2.07 21.36
CA GLU A 326 11.34 1.82 21.72
C GLU A 326 12.24 1.55 20.49
N MET A 327 11.71 0.87 19.46
CA MET A 327 12.45 0.61 18.23
C MET A 327 12.70 1.90 17.42
N LEU A 328 11.74 2.82 17.44
CA LEU A 328 11.87 4.12 16.78
C LEU A 328 12.88 5.01 17.52
N ASP A 329 12.82 5.01 18.85
CA ASP A 329 13.75 5.76 19.70
C ASP A 329 15.20 5.27 19.49
N LEU A 330 15.42 3.95 19.48
CA LEU A 330 16.74 3.37 19.16
C LEU A 330 17.19 3.74 17.75
N GLN A 331 16.30 3.64 16.76
CA GLN A 331 16.65 3.99 15.38
C GLN A 331 17.08 5.46 15.28
N GLN A 332 16.38 6.37 15.96
CA GLN A 332 16.75 7.79 15.98
C GLN A 332 18.11 8.01 16.65
N GLN A 333 18.38 7.33 17.76
CA GLN A 333 19.68 7.37 18.43
C GLN A 333 20.81 6.90 17.50
N LEU A 334 20.67 5.73 16.87
CA LEU A 334 21.70 5.16 15.99
C LEU A 334 22.01 6.01 14.76
N ILE A 335 21.02 6.78 14.27
CA ILE A 335 21.19 7.73 13.17
C ILE A 335 21.91 9.00 13.67
N ALA A 336 21.64 9.45 14.89
CA ALA A 336 22.23 10.66 15.47
C ALA A 336 23.69 10.49 15.93
N GLU A 337 24.11 9.27 16.27
CA GLU A 337 25.50 8.96 16.71
C GLU A 337 26.52 8.89 15.55
N GLN A 338 26.15 9.30 14.34
CA GLN A 338 26.96 9.20 13.13
C GLN A 338 27.46 10.56 12.62
#